data_AF-A0A9E2KKG3-F1
#
_entry.id   AF-A0A9E2KKG3-F1
#
_cell.length_a   1.000
_cell.length_b   1.000
_cell.length_c   1.000
_cell.angle_alpha   90.00
_cell.angle_beta   90.00
_cell.angle_gamma   90.00
#
_symmetry.space_group_name_H-M   'P 1'
#
loop_
_entity.id
_entity.type
_entity.pdbx_description
1 polymer ?
#
loop_
_entity_poly.entity_id
_entity_poly.type
_entity_poly.pdbx_seq_one_letter_code
_entity_poly.pdbx_strand_id
1 'polypeptide(L)' 'MKQEPNVFDFSRGFVAFPRSLTHWEWYRSPKDARLFFHLMLTANWKPGRVCGREVPAGGRLASRRTLAEETGLTEME' A
#
# COMPACT_ATOMS: atom_id res chain seq x y z
N MET A 1 16.38 20.11 25.62
CA MET A 1 15.64 18.88 25.25
C MET A 1 15.46 18.93 23.74
N LYS A 2 16.25 18.15 22.97
CA LYS A 2 16.14 18.14 21.50
C LYS A 2 14.90 17.30 21.16
N GLN A 3 13.89 17.90 20.52
CA GLN A 3 12.78 17.13 19.97
C GLN A 3 13.33 16.22 18.88
N GLU A 4 13.07 14.93 18.99
CA GLU A 4 13.37 13.97 17.93
C GLU A 4 12.58 14.37 16.66
N PRO A 5 13.18 14.25 15.47
CA PRO A 5 12.48 14.58 14.24
C PRO A 5 11.24 13.70 14.13
N ASN A 6 10.10 14.32 13.86
CA ASN A 6 8.87 13.58 13.61
C ASN A 6 9.11 12.64 12.41
N VAL A 7 9.17 11.34 12.69
CA VAL A 7 9.45 10.28 11.70
C VAL A 7 8.31 10.17 10.68
N PHE A 8 7.12 10.67 11.01
CA PHE A 8 5.94 10.59 10.17
C PHE A 8 5.70 11.89 9.41
N ASP A 9 5.96 11.84 8.10
CA ASP A 9 5.63 12.92 7.17
C ASP A 9 4.16 12.82 6.71
N PHE A 10 3.29 13.61 7.36
CA PHE A 10 1.87 13.67 7.01
C PHE A 10 1.58 14.47 5.73
N SER A 11 2.57 15.12 5.11
CA SER A 11 2.35 15.89 3.87
C SER A 11 1.97 15.02 2.67
N ARG A 12 2.29 13.71 2.74
CA ARG A 12 1.95 12.71 1.73
C ARG A 12 0.52 12.17 1.83
N GLY A 13 -0.24 12.62 2.82
CA GLY A 13 -1.60 12.13 3.09
C GLY A 13 -1.62 10.92 4.03
N PHE A 14 -2.83 10.44 4.34
CA PHE A 14 -3.05 9.27 5.19
C PHE A 14 -4.17 8.40 4.61
N VAL A 15 -4.15 7.11 4.97
CA VAL A 15 -5.23 6.16 4.66
C VAL A 15 -5.95 5.83 5.95
N ALA A 16 -7.26 6.09 6.01
CA ALA A 16 -8.09 5.72 7.15
C ALA A 16 -8.58 4.29 6.99
N PHE A 17 -8.41 3.46 8.03
CA PHE A 17 -8.89 2.09 8.04
C PHE A 17 -10.09 1.93 8.99
N PRO A 18 -11.22 1.40 8.53
CA PRO A 18 -12.33 1.09 9.41
C PRO A 18 -11.98 -0.10 10.30
N ARG A 19 -12.38 -0.07 11.58
CA ARG A 19 -12.13 -1.16 12.54
C ARG A 19 -12.79 -2.47 12.12
N SER A 20 -13.86 -2.42 11.33
CA SER A 20 -14.54 -3.60 10.78
C SER A 20 -13.68 -4.38 9.77
N LEU A 21 -12.61 -3.78 9.24
CA LEU A 21 -11.72 -4.43 8.28
C LEU A 21 -11.06 -5.70 8.84
N THR A 22 -10.93 -5.79 10.17
CA THR A 22 -10.42 -7.00 10.86
C THR A 22 -11.30 -8.23 10.68
N HIS A 23 -12.57 -8.06 10.30
CA HIS A 23 -13.51 -9.15 10.05
C HIS A 23 -13.45 -9.66 8.61
N TRP A 24 -12.75 -8.96 7.72
CA TRP A 24 -12.67 -9.31 6.31
C TRP A 24 -11.75 -10.50 6.05
N GLU A 25 -11.99 -11.24 4.98
CA GLU A 25 -11.34 -12.53 4.74
C GLU A 25 -9.82 -12.42 4.58
N TRP A 26 -9.31 -11.43 3.82
CA TRP A 26 -7.84 -11.25 3.67
C TRP A 26 -7.15 -10.86 4.97
N TYR A 27 -7.85 -10.28 5.96
CA TYR A 27 -7.22 -9.87 7.22
C TYR A 27 -6.85 -11.08 8.08
N ARG A 28 -7.46 -12.25 7.83
CA ARG A 28 -7.16 -13.49 8.56
C ARG A 28 -5.75 -14.00 8.36
N SER A 29 -5.14 -13.72 7.21
CA SER A 29 -3.81 -14.19 6.84
C SER A 29 -2.82 -13.03 6.89
N PRO A 30 -1.73 -13.12 7.69
CA PRO A 30 -0.75 -12.04 7.80
C PRO A 30 -0.10 -11.64 6.46
N LYS A 31 0.09 -12.61 5.56
CA LYS A 31 0.69 -12.38 4.24
C LYS A 31 -0.25 -11.57 3.35
N ASP A 32 -1.51 -11.96 3.32
CA ASP A 32 -2.53 -11.28 2.52
C ASP A 32 -2.79 -9.89 3.09
N ALA A 33 -2.94 -9.76 4.41
CA ALA A 33 -3.07 -8.47 5.08
C ALA A 33 -1.91 -7.52 4.75
N ARG A 34 -0.66 -7.99 4.82
CA ARG A 34 0.52 -7.19 4.45
C ARG A 34 0.44 -6.71 3.01
N LEU A 35 0.05 -7.57 2.07
CA LEU A 35 -0.10 -7.22 0.66
C LEU A 35 -1.21 -6.16 0.46
N PHE A 36 -2.38 -6.35 1.06
CA PHE A 36 -3.50 -5.41 0.93
C PHE A 36 -3.18 -4.05 1.57
N PHE A 37 -2.59 -4.02 2.76
CA PHE A 37 -2.13 -2.76 3.37
C PHE A 37 -1.09 -2.06 2.51
N HIS A 38 -0.13 -2.81 1.98
CA HIS A 38 0.87 -2.27 1.07
C HIS A 38 0.23 -1.63 -0.15
N LEU A 39 -0.72 -2.31 -0.80
CA LEU A 39 -1.45 -1.78 -1.96
C LEU A 39 -2.22 -0.50 -1.61
N MET A 40 -2.95 -0.47 -0.49
CA MET A 40 -3.71 0.72 -0.07
C MET A 40 -2.81 1.93 0.21
N LEU A 41 -1.61 1.72 0.77
CA LEU A 41 -0.66 2.79 1.08
C LEU A 41 0.13 3.28 -0.14
N THR A 42 0.28 2.44 -1.15
CA THR A 42 1.10 2.73 -2.34
C THR A 42 0.28 3.03 -3.58
N ALA A 43 -1.04 2.88 -3.51
CA ALA A 43 -1.94 3.30 -4.58
C ALA A 43 -1.86 4.80 -4.80
N ASN A 44 -2.10 5.22 -6.05
CA ASN A 44 -1.97 6.61 -6.43
C ASN A 44 -3.06 7.46 -5.77
N TRP A 45 -2.67 8.47 -4.97
CA TRP A 45 -3.63 9.43 -4.42
C TRP A 45 -4.21 10.37 -5.49
N LYS A 46 -3.41 10.71 -6.51
CA LYS A 46 -3.81 11.53 -7.67
C LYS A 46 -3.59 10.73 -8.95
N PRO A 47 -4.35 10.98 -10.03
CA PRO A 47 -4.08 10.35 -11.31
C PRO A 47 -2.62 10.51 -11.70
N GLY A 48 -1.99 9.41 -12.11
CA GLY A 48 -0.59 9.35 -12.45
C GLY A 48 -0.38 8.76 -13.83
N ARG A 49 0.82 8.91 -14.37
CA ARG A 49 1.21 8.29 -15.64
C ARG A 49 2.37 7.35 -15.38
N VAL A 50 2.17 6.07 -15.67
CA VAL A 50 3.20 5.02 -15.52
C VAL A 50 3.38 4.34 -16.86
N CYS A 51 4.63 4.29 -17.36
CA CYS A 51 4.97 3.71 -18.66
C CYS A 51 4.09 4.21 -19.83
N GLY A 52 3.76 5.51 -19.83
CA GLY A 52 2.93 6.12 -20.88
C GLY A 52 1.43 5.81 -20.79
N ARG A 53 0.99 5.00 -19.82
CA ARG A 53 -0.42 4.72 -19.54
C ARG A 53 -0.92 5.58 -18.38
N GLU A 54 -2.15 6.05 -18.50
CA GLU A 54 -2.82 6.76 -17.40
C GLU A 54 -3.31 5.76 -16.37
N VAL A 55 -2.99 6.02 -15.11
CA VAL A 55 -3.43 5.25 -13.96
C VAL A 55 -4.33 6.16 -13.13
N PRO A 56 -5.62 5.79 -12.94
CA PRO A 56 -6.54 6.61 -12.17
C PRO A 56 -6.12 6.70 -10.70
N ALA A 57 -6.67 7.68 -9.98
CA ALA A 57 -6.55 7.71 -8.52
C ALA A 57 -7.13 6.42 -7.91
N GLY A 58 -6.47 5.89 -6.88
CA GLY A 58 -6.74 4.58 -6.29
C GLY A 58 -6.15 3.40 -7.09
N GLY A 59 -5.68 3.63 -8.32
CA GLY A 59 -5.01 2.61 -9.12
C GLY A 59 -3.52 2.51 -8.79
N ARG A 60 -2.99 1.28 -8.87
CA ARG A 60 -1.54 1.02 -8.82
C ARG A 60 -1.16 0.05 -9.94
N LEU A 61 -0.17 0.41 -10.74
CA LEU A 61 0.43 -0.51 -11.71
C LEU A 61 1.67 -1.15 -11.07
N ALA A 62 1.62 -2.46 -10.86
CA ALA A 62 2.74 -3.24 -10.34
C ALA A 62 2.72 -4.65 -10.95
N SER A 63 3.90 -5.25 -11.13
CA SER A 63 4.01 -6.67 -11.47
C SER A 63 3.98 -7.53 -10.19
N ARG A 64 3.66 -8.83 -10.31
CA ARG A 64 3.72 -9.78 -9.18
C ARG A 64 5.09 -9.80 -8.53
N ARG A 65 6.14 -9.82 -9.36
CA ARG A 65 7.54 -9.72 -8.93
C ARG A 65 7.83 -8.45 -8.14
N THR A 66 7.41 -7.29 -8.64
CA THR A 66 7.58 -6.00 -7.95
C THR A 66 6.89 -6.02 -6.58
N LEU A 67 5.68 -6.56 -6.50
CA LEU A 67 4.95 -6.69 -5.23
C LEU A 67 5.63 -7.65 -4.26
N ALA A 68 6.16 -8.77 -4.75
CA ALA A 68 6.93 -9.72 -3.95
C ALA A 68 8.20 -9.07 -3.38
N GLU A 69 8.97 -8.36 -4.20
CA GLU A 69 10.19 -7.63 -3.80
C GLU A 69 9.89 -6.55 -2.74
N GLU A 70 8.81 -5.78 -2.92
CA GLU A 70 8.44 -4.70 -2.00
C GLU A 70 7.84 -5.19 -0.67
N THR A 71 7.06 -6.28 -0.71
CA THR A 71 6.40 -6.81 0.49
C THR A 71 7.24 -7.85 1.23
N GLY A 72 8.29 -8.39 0.59
CA GLY A 72 9.07 -9.53 1.09
C GLY A 72 8.31 -10.85 1.05
N LEU A 73 7.18 -10.91 0.33
CA LEU A 73 6.39 -12.11 0.13
C LEU A 73 6.91 -12.89 -1.09
N THR A 74 6.67 -14.19 -1.12
CA THR A 74 6.96 -15.02 -2.30
C THR A 74 5.85 -14.86 -3.34
N GLU A 75 6.21 -14.91 -4.61
CA GLU A 75 5.20 -15.10 -5.65
C GLU A 75 4.50 -16.45 -5.42
N MET A 76 3.19 -16.49 -5.57
CA MET A 76 2.49 -17.76 -5.71
C MET A 76 2.89 -18.32 -7.09
N GLU A 77 3.30 -19.57 -7.16
CA GLU A 77 3.54 -20.24 -8.45
C GLU A 77 2.22 -20.58 -9.15
#